data_AF-A0AAP1RC66-F1
#
_entry.id   AF-A0AAP1RC66-F1
#
_cell.length_a   1.000
_cell.length_b   1.000
_cell.length_c   1.000
_cell.angle_alpha   90.00
_cell.angle_beta   90.00
_cell.angle_gamma   90.00
#
_symmetry.space_group_name_H-M   'P 1'
#
loop_
_entity.id
_entity.type
_entity.pdbx_description
1 polymer ?
#
loop_
_entity_poly.entity_id
_entity_poly.type
_entity_poly.pdbx_seq_one_letter_code
_entity_poly.pdbx_strand_id
1 'polypeptide(L)'
;PWIADGKRDIGGWANITTLVKQEKAKNKATWFFDAGDYFTGPYISSLTKGKAIIDIMNTMPFDAVTIGNHEFDHGWDNTLLQLSQAKFPIVQGNIFYQNSSKSFWDKPYTIIEKDGVKIGVIGLHGVFAFNDTVSAATRVGIEARDEIKWLQRYIDELKGKVDLTGALIHEGVPARQSSMGGTDVRRALDKDIQTASQVKGLDILITGHAHVGTPEPIKVGNTLILSTDSGGIDVGKLVLDYKEKPHNFTVKNFELKTIYADEWKPDQQTKQVIDGWNKKLDEVVQQTVAQSPVELKRAYGESASLGNLAADALLAAAGKNTQLALTNSGGIRNEIPAGAITMGGVISTFPFPNELVTMELTG
;
A
#
# COMPACT_ATOMS: atom_id res chain seq x y z
N PRO A 1 11.74 5.40 -1.29
CA PRO A 1 12.93 5.28 -0.43
C PRO A 1 13.90 4.21 -0.95
N TRP A 2 15.07 4.67 -1.40
CA TRP A 2 16.17 3.81 -1.84
C TRP A 2 17.00 3.46 -0.60
N ILE A 3 17.08 2.18 -0.25
CA ILE A 3 18.08 1.71 0.70
C ILE A 3 19.29 1.22 -0.11
N ALA A 4 20.37 2.00 -0.03
CA ALA A 4 21.79 1.69 -0.30
C ALA A 4 22.16 0.61 -1.34
N ASP A 5 22.86 1.04 -2.40
CA ASP A 5 23.65 0.33 -3.45
C ASP A 5 23.13 -0.99 -4.08
N GLY A 6 21.96 -1.48 -3.66
CA GLY A 6 21.33 -2.70 -4.16
C GLY A 6 21.97 -4.01 -3.70
N LYS A 7 22.85 -4.01 -2.67
CA LYS A 7 23.58 -5.22 -2.25
C LYS A 7 23.07 -5.92 -0.99
N ARG A 8 22.04 -5.42 -0.33
CA ARG A 8 21.48 -6.05 0.89
C ARG A 8 19.97 -6.19 0.77
N ASP A 9 19.48 -7.42 0.89
CA ASP A 9 18.05 -7.71 0.82
C ASP A 9 17.30 -7.07 2.00
N ILE A 10 16.16 -6.44 1.68
CA ILE A 10 15.28 -5.80 2.65
C ILE A 10 13.86 -6.37 2.58
N GLY A 11 13.10 -6.16 3.66
CA GLY A 11 11.71 -6.57 3.80
C GLY A 11 11.50 -8.08 3.91
N GLY A 12 10.51 -8.59 3.17
CA GLY A 12 10.04 -9.96 3.24
C GLY A 12 8.91 -10.14 4.28
N TRP A 13 7.71 -10.47 3.81
CA TRP A 13 6.53 -10.57 4.68
C TRP A 13 6.62 -11.69 5.72
N ALA A 14 7.39 -12.74 5.46
CA ALA A 14 7.70 -13.75 6.47
C ALA A 14 8.58 -13.20 7.61
N ASN A 15 9.49 -12.25 7.33
CA ASN A 15 10.30 -11.58 8.35
C ASN A 15 9.43 -10.64 9.19
N ILE A 16 8.56 -9.86 8.54
CA ILE A 16 7.57 -8.99 9.20
C ILE A 16 6.63 -9.83 10.09
N THR A 17 6.20 -11.00 9.62
CA THR A 17 5.37 -11.92 10.43
C THR A 17 6.09 -12.30 11.71
N THR A 18 7.37 -12.67 11.65
CA THR A 18 8.18 -12.99 12.83
C THR A 18 8.30 -11.80 13.78
N LEU A 19 8.59 -10.61 13.27
CA LEU A 19 8.66 -9.37 14.06
C LEU A 19 7.37 -9.17 14.85
N VAL A 20 6.22 -9.18 14.17
CA VAL A 20 4.94 -8.89 14.81
C VAL A 20 4.53 -9.99 15.79
N LYS A 21 4.76 -11.26 15.46
CA LYS A 21 4.52 -12.38 16.39
C LYS A 21 5.35 -12.23 17.68
N GLN A 22 6.62 -11.83 17.57
CA GLN A 22 7.47 -11.58 18.74
C GLN A 22 6.96 -10.41 19.59
N GLU A 23 6.54 -9.30 18.98
CA GLU A 23 6.01 -8.16 19.74
C GLU A 23 4.68 -8.49 20.43
N LYS A 24 3.76 -9.19 19.75
CA LYS A 24 2.50 -9.67 20.36
C LYS A 24 2.72 -10.68 21.48
N ALA A 25 3.79 -11.48 21.43
CA ALA A 25 4.16 -12.39 22.52
C ALA A 25 4.72 -11.64 23.74
N LYS A 26 5.44 -10.53 23.53
CA LYS A 26 6.00 -9.69 24.60
C LYS A 26 4.93 -8.85 25.31
N ASN A 27 3.91 -8.41 24.59
CA ASN A 27 2.86 -7.54 25.13
C ASN A 27 1.49 -7.87 24.54
N LYS A 28 0.52 -8.22 25.40
CA LYS A 28 -0.86 -8.57 25.01
C LYS A 28 -1.60 -7.41 24.36
N ALA A 29 -1.34 -6.18 24.81
CA ALA A 29 -1.88 -4.95 24.23
C ALA A 29 -1.04 -4.49 23.03
N THR A 30 -0.98 -5.33 21.99
CA THR A 30 -0.25 -5.04 20.73
C THR A 30 -1.15 -5.25 19.53
N TRP A 31 -1.26 -4.22 18.69
CA TRP A 31 -2.01 -4.24 17.44
C TRP A 31 -1.09 -4.11 16.24
N PHE A 32 -1.51 -4.67 15.11
CA PHE A 32 -0.84 -4.57 13.83
C PHE A 32 -1.83 -4.15 12.75
N PHE A 33 -1.55 -3.02 12.11
CA PHE A 33 -2.42 -2.38 11.14
C PHE A 33 -1.70 -2.11 9.82
N ASP A 34 -2.45 -2.01 8.73
CA ASP A 34 -1.94 -1.65 7.40
C ASP A 34 -2.88 -0.68 6.67
N ALA A 35 -2.31 0.32 6.00
CA ALA A 35 -3.03 1.43 5.38
C ALA A 35 -3.40 1.22 3.90
N GLY A 36 -3.40 -0.02 3.40
CA GLY A 36 -3.76 -0.36 2.02
C GLY A 36 -2.55 -0.37 1.07
N ASP A 37 -2.80 -0.70 -0.20
CA ASP A 37 -1.78 -0.96 -1.23
C ASP A 37 -0.86 -2.16 -0.91
N TYR A 38 -1.48 -3.27 -0.48
CA TYR A 38 -0.81 -4.58 -0.41
C TYR A 38 -0.87 -5.34 -1.73
N PHE A 39 -1.77 -4.95 -2.65
CA PHE A 39 -1.76 -5.43 -4.03
C PHE A 39 -0.73 -4.68 -4.90
N THR A 40 -0.39 -5.31 -6.03
CA THR A 40 0.31 -4.73 -7.18
C THR A 40 1.78 -4.34 -6.96
N GLY A 41 2.64 -5.00 -7.72
CA GLY A 41 4.09 -4.87 -7.65
C GLY A 41 4.71 -6.13 -8.25
N PRO A 42 5.36 -7.00 -7.45
CA PRO A 42 5.82 -8.30 -7.94
C PRO A 42 4.72 -9.12 -8.63
N TYR A 43 5.11 -9.91 -9.64
CA TYR A 43 4.22 -10.68 -10.52
C TYR A 43 3.17 -11.53 -9.79
N ILE A 44 3.46 -11.98 -8.56
CA ILE A 44 2.58 -12.81 -7.75
C ILE A 44 1.22 -12.15 -7.50
N SER A 45 1.17 -10.81 -7.40
CA SER A 45 -0.09 -10.09 -7.29
C SER A 45 -0.85 -10.13 -8.61
N SER A 46 -0.27 -9.60 -9.69
CA SER A 46 -0.97 -9.42 -10.97
C SER A 46 -1.44 -10.73 -11.60
N LEU A 47 -0.59 -11.77 -11.58
CA LEU A 47 -0.94 -13.08 -12.16
C LEU A 47 -2.05 -13.81 -11.40
N THR A 48 -2.32 -13.40 -10.16
CA THR A 48 -3.38 -13.99 -9.33
C THR A 48 -4.50 -13.02 -9.02
N LYS A 49 -4.48 -11.82 -9.61
CA LYS A 49 -5.38 -10.71 -9.33
C LYS A 49 -5.49 -10.37 -7.83
N GLY A 50 -4.38 -10.52 -7.10
CA GLY A 50 -4.29 -10.30 -5.66
C GLY A 50 -4.70 -11.48 -4.78
N LYS A 51 -5.17 -12.61 -5.34
CA LYS A 51 -5.54 -13.79 -4.55
C LYS A 51 -4.38 -14.30 -3.70
N ALA A 52 -3.19 -14.43 -4.29
CA ALA A 52 -2.02 -14.91 -3.57
C ALA A 52 -1.66 -13.98 -2.41
N ILE A 53 -1.85 -12.67 -2.60
CA ILE A 53 -1.61 -11.66 -1.56
C ILE A 53 -2.51 -11.90 -0.35
N ILE A 54 -3.81 -12.08 -0.55
CA ILE A 54 -4.74 -12.37 0.56
C ILE A 54 -4.41 -13.69 1.25
N ASP A 55 -4.05 -14.74 0.48
CA ASP A 55 -3.64 -16.02 1.06
C ASP A 55 -2.37 -15.92 1.91
N ILE A 56 -1.41 -15.07 1.52
CA ILE A 56 -0.20 -14.79 2.32
C ILE A 56 -0.55 -13.93 3.54
N MET A 57 -1.33 -12.86 3.38
CA MET A 57 -1.73 -12.00 4.51
C MET A 57 -2.55 -12.77 5.55
N ASN A 58 -3.28 -13.81 5.14
CA ASN A 58 -4.02 -14.71 6.04
C ASN A 58 -3.12 -15.50 7.00
N THR A 59 -1.80 -15.57 6.79
CA THR A 59 -0.85 -16.14 7.76
C THR A 59 -0.21 -15.09 8.67
N MET A 60 -0.48 -13.81 8.42
CA MET A 60 0.07 -12.67 9.16
C MET A 60 -0.92 -12.20 10.24
N PRO A 61 -0.44 -11.78 11.43
CA PRO A 61 -1.32 -11.47 12.57
C PRO A 61 -1.89 -10.04 12.53
N PHE A 62 -2.49 -9.64 11.40
CA PHE A 62 -3.16 -8.35 11.25
C PHE A 62 -4.39 -8.24 12.15
N ASP A 63 -4.60 -7.06 12.75
CA ASP A 63 -5.79 -6.75 13.53
C ASP A 63 -6.82 -5.93 12.74
N ALA A 64 -6.37 -5.07 11.82
CA ALA A 64 -7.21 -4.44 10.81
C ALA A 64 -6.37 -3.89 9.67
N VAL A 65 -6.93 -3.86 8.46
CA VAL A 65 -6.36 -3.14 7.32
C VAL A 65 -7.44 -2.28 6.66
N THR A 66 -7.05 -1.28 5.87
CA THR A 66 -7.98 -0.58 4.96
C THR A 66 -7.77 -1.02 3.50
N ILE A 67 -8.47 -0.39 2.57
CA ILE A 67 -8.38 -0.64 1.13
C ILE A 67 -7.77 0.59 0.47
N GLY A 68 -6.62 0.42 -0.18
CA GLY A 68 -5.93 1.42 -0.99
C GLY A 68 -6.40 1.40 -2.45
N ASN A 69 -5.73 2.17 -3.30
CA ASN A 69 -6.11 2.25 -4.72
C ASN A 69 -5.72 0.97 -5.49
N HIS A 70 -4.60 0.33 -5.15
CA HIS A 70 -4.11 -0.83 -5.89
C HIS A 70 -4.95 -2.10 -5.69
N GLU A 71 -5.75 -2.16 -4.62
CA GLU A 71 -6.73 -3.23 -4.45
C GLU A 71 -7.83 -3.22 -5.54
N PHE A 72 -7.97 -2.12 -6.31
CA PHE A 72 -8.92 -1.96 -7.42
C PHE A 72 -8.31 -2.21 -8.81
N ASP A 73 -7.02 -2.54 -8.94
CA ASP A 73 -6.34 -2.65 -10.25
C ASP A 73 -6.94 -3.70 -11.19
N HIS A 74 -7.70 -4.66 -10.66
CA HIS A 74 -8.35 -5.72 -11.42
C HIS A 74 -9.88 -5.63 -11.43
N GLY A 75 -10.44 -4.45 -11.10
CA GLY A 75 -11.89 -4.23 -11.00
C GLY A 75 -12.39 -4.29 -9.57
N TRP A 76 -13.36 -3.43 -9.23
CA TRP A 76 -13.97 -3.39 -7.89
C TRP A 76 -14.71 -4.68 -7.53
N ASP A 77 -15.17 -5.45 -8.51
CA ASP A 77 -15.76 -6.77 -8.35
C ASP A 77 -14.71 -7.79 -7.89
N ASN A 78 -13.51 -7.76 -8.49
CA ASN A 78 -12.37 -8.53 -8.01
C ASN A 78 -11.96 -8.09 -6.60
N THR A 79 -11.96 -6.79 -6.30
CA THR A 79 -11.70 -6.30 -4.94
C THR A 79 -12.63 -6.97 -3.92
N LEU A 80 -13.95 -6.96 -4.15
CA LEU A 80 -14.90 -7.66 -3.29
C LEU A 80 -14.62 -9.17 -3.19
N LEU A 81 -14.35 -9.81 -4.34
CA LEU A 81 -14.08 -11.24 -4.41
C LEU A 81 -12.87 -11.63 -3.56
N GLN A 82 -11.73 -10.98 -3.75
CA GLN A 82 -10.49 -11.36 -3.06
C GLN A 82 -10.53 -10.96 -1.58
N LEU A 83 -10.96 -9.74 -1.26
CA LEU A 83 -10.96 -9.26 0.13
C LEU A 83 -11.99 -10.00 1.00
N SER A 84 -13.04 -10.59 0.40
CA SER A 84 -13.94 -11.49 1.13
C SER A 84 -13.27 -12.75 1.71
N GLN A 85 -12.07 -13.10 1.21
CA GLN A 85 -11.29 -14.25 1.67
C GLN A 85 -10.36 -13.92 2.85
N ALA A 86 -10.29 -12.66 3.27
CA ALA A 86 -9.46 -12.23 4.39
C ALA A 86 -9.99 -12.79 5.73
N LYS A 87 -9.07 -13.29 6.55
CA LYS A 87 -9.32 -13.81 7.91
C LYS A 87 -9.06 -12.76 8.99
N PHE A 88 -8.72 -11.55 8.59
CA PHE A 88 -8.50 -10.38 9.42
C PHE A 88 -9.52 -9.30 9.06
N PRO A 89 -9.88 -8.41 10.00
CA PRO A 89 -10.78 -7.30 9.71
C PRO A 89 -10.27 -6.38 8.60
N ILE A 90 -11.15 -6.03 7.67
CA ILE A 90 -10.95 -4.95 6.70
C ILE A 90 -11.97 -3.86 7.01
N VAL A 91 -11.51 -2.61 7.09
CA VAL A 91 -12.35 -1.43 7.32
C VAL A 91 -12.29 -0.49 6.12
N GLN A 92 -13.44 -0.03 5.64
CA GLN A 92 -13.55 0.96 4.57
C GLN A 92 -14.92 1.64 4.67
N GLY A 93 -14.93 2.95 4.92
CA GLY A 93 -16.13 3.68 5.30
C GLY A 93 -16.56 4.82 4.38
N ASN A 94 -15.88 5.05 3.26
CA ASN A 94 -16.22 6.18 2.39
C ASN A 94 -16.27 5.91 0.89
N ILE A 95 -16.18 4.66 0.46
CA ILE A 95 -16.46 4.29 -0.93
C ILE A 95 -17.92 3.85 -1.04
N PHE A 96 -18.62 4.41 -2.01
CA PHE A 96 -20.04 4.19 -2.25
C PHE A 96 -20.31 3.87 -3.70
N TYR A 97 -21.42 3.19 -3.96
CA TYR A 97 -21.99 3.18 -5.30
C TYR A 97 -22.47 4.60 -5.66
N GLN A 98 -22.16 5.05 -6.87
CA GLN A 98 -22.57 6.34 -7.39
C GLN A 98 -24.10 6.47 -7.33
N ASN A 99 -24.59 7.67 -7.00
CA ASN A 99 -26.01 7.97 -6.85
C ASN A 99 -26.75 7.09 -5.80
N SER A 100 -26.02 6.47 -4.87
CA SER A 100 -26.57 5.61 -3.83
C SER A 100 -26.01 5.93 -2.44
N SER A 101 -26.77 5.62 -1.39
CA SER A 101 -26.27 5.59 0.00
C SER A 101 -25.60 4.26 0.36
N LYS A 102 -25.65 3.26 -0.54
CA LYS A 102 -25.04 1.95 -0.32
C LYS A 102 -23.52 2.06 -0.35
N SER A 103 -22.89 1.73 0.77
CA SER A 103 -21.43 1.57 0.87
C SER A 103 -20.95 0.41 0.01
N PHE A 104 -19.75 0.54 -0.54
CA PHE A 104 -19.06 -0.52 -1.27
C PHE A 104 -18.64 -1.66 -0.34
N TRP A 105 -18.07 -1.32 0.82
CA TRP A 105 -17.70 -2.25 1.87
C TRP A 105 -18.67 -2.17 3.05
N ASP A 106 -18.87 -3.27 3.75
CA ASP A 106 -19.88 -3.41 4.80
C ASP A 106 -19.44 -2.91 6.18
N LYS A 107 -18.13 -2.68 6.37
CA LYS A 107 -17.54 -2.32 7.67
C LYS A 107 -16.75 -1.01 7.59
N PRO A 108 -17.32 0.13 8.01
CA PRO A 108 -16.63 1.43 7.97
C PRO A 108 -15.52 1.55 9.03
N TYR A 109 -15.73 0.92 10.17
CA TYR A 109 -14.80 0.85 11.29
C TYR A 109 -15.03 -0.43 12.09
N THR A 110 -14.12 -0.74 13.01
CA THR A 110 -14.26 -1.83 13.97
C THR A 110 -13.67 -1.43 15.32
N ILE A 111 -14.09 -2.09 16.41
CA ILE A 111 -13.45 -1.98 17.71
C ILE A 111 -12.69 -3.28 17.97
N ILE A 112 -11.40 -3.18 18.31
CA ILE A 112 -10.54 -4.33 18.61
C ILE A 112 -10.03 -4.19 20.03
N GLU A 113 -10.45 -5.10 20.90
CA GLU A 113 -10.10 -5.11 22.31
C GLU A 113 -8.97 -6.11 22.59
N LYS A 114 -7.94 -5.67 23.33
CA LYS A 114 -6.89 -6.53 23.86
C LYS A 114 -6.48 -6.03 25.24
N ASP A 115 -6.38 -6.95 26.20
CA ASP A 115 -5.95 -6.64 27.57
C ASP A 115 -6.78 -5.51 28.22
N GLY A 116 -8.09 -5.48 27.95
CA GLY A 116 -9.03 -4.47 28.45
C GLY A 116 -8.98 -3.12 27.74
N VAL A 117 -8.05 -2.91 26.80
CA VAL A 117 -7.95 -1.68 26.00
C VAL A 117 -8.65 -1.85 24.66
N LYS A 118 -9.56 -0.93 24.34
CA LYS A 118 -10.39 -0.89 23.13
C LYS A 118 -9.86 0.16 22.16
N ILE A 119 -9.43 -0.28 20.98
CA ILE A 119 -9.07 0.63 19.89
C ILE A 119 -10.17 0.60 18.83
N GLY A 120 -10.78 1.76 18.56
CA GLY A 120 -11.63 1.96 17.39
C GLY A 120 -10.76 2.25 16.17
N VAL A 121 -10.97 1.52 15.07
CA VAL A 121 -10.15 1.63 13.85
C VAL A 121 -11.06 1.93 12.67
N ILE A 122 -10.85 3.10 12.06
CA ILE A 122 -11.61 3.61 10.91
C ILE A 122 -10.80 3.37 9.63
N GLY A 123 -11.44 3.01 8.51
CA GLY A 123 -10.77 2.89 7.21
C GLY A 123 -11.34 3.88 6.19
N LEU A 124 -10.48 4.64 5.52
CA LEU A 124 -10.89 5.66 4.53
C LEU A 124 -9.92 5.73 3.34
N HIS A 125 -10.41 6.28 2.23
CA HIS A 125 -9.63 6.62 1.05
C HIS A 125 -9.88 8.09 0.67
N GLY A 126 -8.83 8.89 0.47
CA GLY A 126 -8.99 10.29 0.07
C GLY A 126 -9.65 10.41 -1.31
N VAL A 127 -10.63 11.31 -1.48
CA VAL A 127 -11.36 11.46 -2.75
C VAL A 127 -10.43 11.79 -3.92
N PHE A 128 -9.48 12.72 -3.69
CA PHE A 128 -8.50 13.09 -4.70
C PHE A 128 -7.69 11.88 -5.16
N ALA A 129 -7.06 11.15 -4.23
CA ALA A 129 -6.24 9.99 -4.55
C ALA A 129 -7.03 8.89 -5.28
N PHE A 130 -8.29 8.63 -4.87
CA PHE A 130 -9.15 7.66 -5.53
C PHE A 130 -9.47 8.06 -6.97
N ASN A 131 -9.70 9.34 -7.24
CA ASN A 131 -9.93 9.88 -8.58
C ASN A 131 -8.66 9.87 -9.43
N ASP A 132 -7.52 10.17 -8.83
CA ASP A 132 -6.23 10.32 -9.51
C ASP A 132 -5.62 8.97 -9.92
N THR A 133 -5.74 7.94 -9.08
CA THR A 133 -4.91 6.72 -9.21
C THR A 133 -5.68 5.43 -9.46
N VAL A 134 -6.98 5.36 -9.17
CA VAL A 134 -7.79 4.20 -9.57
C VAL A 134 -8.18 4.36 -11.02
N SER A 135 -7.71 3.44 -11.87
CA SER A 135 -8.04 3.43 -13.31
C SER A 135 -9.55 3.55 -13.53
N ALA A 136 -9.96 4.44 -14.44
CA ALA A 136 -11.37 4.72 -14.68
C ALA A 136 -12.18 3.45 -15.00
N ALA A 137 -11.59 2.51 -15.73
CA ALA A 137 -12.22 1.26 -16.12
C ALA A 137 -12.53 0.33 -14.92
N THR A 138 -11.76 0.42 -13.83
CA THR A 138 -11.88 -0.51 -12.69
C THR A 138 -12.79 -0.02 -11.56
N ARG A 139 -13.25 1.23 -11.65
CA ARG A 139 -14.07 1.95 -10.64
C ARG A 139 -15.41 2.44 -11.17
N VAL A 140 -15.83 1.98 -12.35
CA VAL A 140 -17.11 2.38 -12.95
C VAL A 140 -18.26 2.09 -11.99
N GLY A 141 -19.05 3.12 -11.67
CA GLY A 141 -20.20 3.01 -10.78
C GLY A 141 -19.89 3.15 -9.28
N ILE A 142 -18.64 3.36 -8.88
CA ILE A 142 -18.25 3.60 -7.48
C ILE A 142 -17.41 4.88 -7.32
N GLU A 143 -17.46 5.47 -6.14
CA GLU A 143 -16.76 6.71 -5.80
C GLU A 143 -16.36 6.75 -4.32
N ALA A 144 -15.19 7.32 -4.02
CA ALA A 144 -14.89 7.80 -2.69
C ALA A 144 -15.64 9.13 -2.43
N ARG A 145 -16.13 9.33 -1.22
CA ARG A 145 -16.80 10.57 -0.78
C ARG A 145 -16.03 11.25 0.34
N ASP A 146 -16.21 12.57 0.46
CA ASP A 146 -15.54 13.49 1.40
C ASP A 146 -15.01 12.80 2.67
N GLU A 147 -13.72 12.49 2.65
CA GLU A 147 -13.08 11.70 3.70
C GLU A 147 -13.08 12.43 5.05
N ILE A 148 -13.07 13.76 5.07
CA ILE A 148 -13.05 14.56 6.30
C ILE A 148 -14.41 14.49 7.00
N LYS A 149 -15.49 14.61 6.22
CA LYS A 149 -16.86 14.46 6.75
C LYS A 149 -17.08 13.07 7.35
N TRP A 150 -16.65 12.02 6.65
CA TRP A 150 -16.82 10.65 7.11
C TRP A 150 -15.90 10.33 8.30
N LEU A 151 -14.67 10.83 8.29
CA LEU A 151 -13.74 10.69 9.42
C LEU A 151 -14.33 11.29 10.70
N GLN A 152 -14.79 12.54 10.66
CA GLN A 152 -15.38 13.17 11.86
C GLN A 152 -16.62 12.42 12.34
N ARG A 153 -17.50 11.98 11.43
CA ARG A 153 -18.68 11.17 11.77
C ARG A 153 -18.28 9.91 12.54
N TYR A 154 -17.31 9.15 12.03
CA TYR A 154 -16.92 7.89 12.65
C TYR A 154 -16.16 8.08 13.98
N ILE A 155 -15.39 9.17 14.11
CA ILE A 155 -14.82 9.58 15.40
C ILE A 155 -15.94 9.84 16.40
N ASP A 156 -16.98 10.60 16.01
CA ASP A 156 -18.11 10.91 16.88
C ASP A 156 -18.91 9.67 17.27
N GLU A 157 -19.08 8.71 16.36
CA GLU A 157 -19.75 7.43 16.64
C GLU A 157 -18.96 6.53 17.60
N LEU A 158 -17.62 6.57 17.56
CA LEU A 158 -16.75 5.78 18.44
C LEU A 158 -16.53 6.44 19.80
N LYS A 159 -16.79 7.74 19.92
CA LYS A 159 -16.62 8.50 21.16
C LYS A 159 -17.43 7.88 22.31
N GLY A 160 -16.75 7.65 23.43
CA GLY A 160 -17.35 7.03 24.62
C GLY A 160 -17.47 5.49 24.54
N LYS A 161 -17.01 4.86 23.46
CA LYS A 161 -16.99 3.39 23.30
C LYS A 161 -15.59 2.78 23.32
N VAL A 162 -14.56 3.60 23.16
CA VAL A 162 -13.16 3.18 22.97
C VAL A 162 -12.20 3.97 23.85
N ASP A 163 -11.03 3.40 24.10
CA ASP A 163 -9.92 4.06 24.79
C ASP A 163 -9.10 4.93 23.83
N LEU A 164 -8.93 4.48 22.58
CA LEU A 164 -8.22 5.19 21.52
C LEU A 164 -8.97 5.07 20.18
N THR A 165 -8.91 6.11 19.36
CA THR A 165 -9.43 6.13 17.99
C THR A 165 -8.26 6.26 16.99
N GLY A 166 -8.05 5.22 16.20
CA GLY A 166 -7.13 5.19 15.07
C GLY A 166 -7.87 5.29 13.73
N ALA A 167 -7.24 5.92 12.74
CA ALA A 167 -7.70 5.92 11.35
C ALA A 167 -6.60 5.40 10.43
N LEU A 168 -6.96 4.49 9.53
CA LEU A 168 -6.17 3.99 8.42
C LEU A 168 -6.65 4.73 7.17
N ILE A 169 -5.87 5.67 6.67
CA ILE A 169 -6.29 6.55 5.56
C ILE A 169 -5.33 6.40 4.38
N HIS A 170 -5.90 6.09 3.22
CA HIS A 170 -5.15 6.02 1.97
C HIS A 170 -5.37 7.31 1.16
N GLU A 171 -4.48 8.30 1.30
CA GLU A 171 -4.71 9.64 0.74
C GLU A 171 -3.44 10.41 0.36
N GLY A 172 -3.62 11.60 -0.21
CA GLY A 172 -2.54 12.51 -0.56
C GLY A 172 -2.05 12.33 -1.99
N VAL A 173 -0.78 12.65 -2.22
CA VAL A 173 -0.14 12.51 -3.53
C VAL A 173 0.40 11.09 -3.73
N PRO A 174 0.39 10.56 -4.96
CA PRO A 174 0.96 9.25 -5.21
C PRO A 174 2.47 9.24 -4.95
N ALA A 175 2.95 8.08 -4.52
CA ALA A 175 4.36 7.80 -4.35
C ALA A 175 5.17 8.03 -5.63
N ARG A 176 6.41 8.50 -5.46
CA ARG A 176 7.39 8.49 -6.55
C ARG A 176 7.73 7.04 -6.90
N GLN A 177 7.85 6.75 -8.20
CA GLN A 177 8.40 5.48 -8.70
C GLN A 177 9.77 5.76 -9.32
N SER A 178 10.84 5.56 -8.56
CA SER A 178 12.20 5.96 -8.94
C SER A 178 13.28 5.09 -8.31
N SER A 179 14.32 4.81 -9.09
CA SER A 179 15.55 4.15 -8.63
C SER A 179 16.49 5.10 -7.86
N MET A 180 16.20 6.40 -7.81
CA MET A 180 17.05 7.44 -7.19
C MET A 180 16.61 7.82 -5.77
N GLY A 181 15.49 7.27 -5.29
CA GLY A 181 15.00 7.56 -3.94
C GLY A 181 14.52 9.01 -3.77
N GLY A 182 14.81 9.61 -2.61
CA GLY A 182 14.18 10.86 -2.16
C GLY A 182 14.52 12.12 -2.97
N THR A 183 15.57 12.09 -3.79
CA THR A 183 16.04 13.25 -4.57
C THR A 183 15.25 13.46 -5.86
N ASP A 184 14.61 12.41 -6.37
CA ASP A 184 13.80 12.47 -7.59
C ASP A 184 12.33 12.76 -7.25
N VAL A 185 11.98 14.04 -7.34
CA VAL A 185 10.68 14.63 -6.98
C VAL A 185 10.36 14.50 -5.47
N ARG A 186 10.18 15.66 -4.83
CA ARG A 186 9.75 15.74 -3.43
C ARG A 186 8.38 15.06 -3.24
N ARG A 187 8.26 14.26 -2.19
CA ARG A 187 7.00 13.71 -1.66
C ARG A 187 6.94 14.03 -0.18
N ALA A 188 5.76 14.34 0.34
CA ALA A 188 5.53 14.71 1.73
C ALA A 188 4.09 14.36 2.14
N LEU A 189 3.82 14.38 3.44
CA LEU A 189 2.53 14.03 4.06
C LEU A 189 1.67 15.27 4.36
N ASP A 190 1.70 16.25 3.45
CA ASP A 190 1.02 17.55 3.65
C ASP A 190 -0.51 17.37 3.74
N LYS A 191 -1.08 16.41 3.00
CA LYS A 191 -2.53 16.09 3.07
C LYS A 191 -2.90 15.51 4.42
N ASP A 192 -2.09 14.63 4.99
CA ASP A 192 -2.36 13.97 6.27
C ASP A 192 -2.31 14.98 7.43
N ILE A 193 -1.38 15.94 7.37
CA ILE A 193 -1.32 17.07 8.29
C ILE A 193 -2.59 17.91 8.20
N GLN A 194 -3.06 18.18 6.97
CA GLN A 194 -4.32 18.89 6.74
C GLN A 194 -5.51 18.10 7.33
N THR A 195 -5.64 16.82 7.01
CA THR A 195 -6.70 15.93 7.52
C THR A 195 -6.73 15.94 9.05
N ALA A 196 -5.59 15.73 9.70
CA ALA A 196 -5.49 15.73 11.16
C ALA A 196 -5.86 17.08 11.80
N SER A 197 -5.62 18.20 11.09
CA SER A 197 -5.99 19.54 11.56
C SER A 197 -7.49 19.87 11.42
N GLN A 198 -8.21 19.14 10.56
CA GLN A 198 -9.62 19.40 10.23
C GLN A 198 -10.61 18.59 11.08
N VAL A 199 -10.14 17.59 11.82
CA VAL A 199 -10.99 16.74 12.67
C VAL A 199 -10.61 16.85 14.14
N LYS A 200 -11.56 16.52 15.02
CA LYS A 200 -11.39 16.55 16.47
C LYS A 200 -11.68 15.19 17.09
N GLY A 201 -10.76 14.73 17.93
CA GLY A 201 -10.91 13.47 18.68
C GLY A 201 -10.23 12.26 18.02
N LEU A 202 -9.40 12.48 17.00
CA LEU A 202 -8.51 11.46 16.47
C LEU A 202 -7.24 11.36 17.33
N ASP A 203 -6.84 10.14 17.68
CA ASP A 203 -5.62 9.90 18.46
C ASP A 203 -4.44 9.53 17.54
N ILE A 204 -4.69 8.67 16.55
CA ILE A 204 -3.66 8.14 15.65
C ILE A 204 -4.17 8.16 14.21
N LEU A 205 -3.36 8.66 13.28
CA LEU A 205 -3.58 8.56 11.83
C LEU A 205 -2.44 7.74 11.23
N ILE A 206 -2.73 6.55 10.71
CA ILE A 206 -1.78 5.74 9.95
C ILE A 206 -2.11 5.93 8.47
N THR A 207 -1.17 6.48 7.71
CA THR A 207 -1.38 6.84 6.29
C THR A 207 -0.61 5.95 5.32
N GLY A 208 -1.22 5.69 4.17
CA GLY A 208 -0.64 4.99 3.00
C GLY A 208 -0.45 5.94 1.81
N HIS A 209 -0.31 5.38 0.60
CA HIS A 209 -0.27 6.10 -0.70
C HIS A 209 1.02 6.86 -1.05
N ALA A 210 1.51 7.73 -0.17
CA ALA A 210 2.62 8.63 -0.50
C ALA A 210 4.01 7.95 -0.44
N HIS A 211 4.11 6.84 0.29
CA HIS A 211 5.35 6.08 0.55
C HIS A 211 6.45 6.99 1.14
N VAL A 212 6.07 7.73 2.19
CA VAL A 212 6.97 8.62 2.95
C VAL A 212 6.91 8.19 4.41
N GLY A 213 7.95 7.50 4.86
CA GLY A 213 8.06 7.07 6.25
C GLY A 213 8.15 8.25 7.22
N THR A 214 7.62 8.05 8.43
CA THR A 214 7.74 9.01 9.53
C THR A 214 8.79 8.51 10.52
N PRO A 215 10.07 8.92 10.42
CA PRO A 215 11.12 8.46 11.35
C PRO A 215 10.85 8.90 12.80
N GLU A 216 10.15 10.03 12.98
CA GLU A 216 9.42 10.37 14.19
C GLU A 216 7.94 10.64 13.88
N PRO A 217 7.00 10.40 14.82
CA PRO A 217 5.59 10.72 14.62
C PRO A 217 5.38 12.22 14.37
N ILE A 218 4.64 12.57 13.32
CA ILE A 218 4.26 13.96 13.08
C ILE A 218 3.06 14.28 13.97
N LYS A 219 3.21 15.24 14.89
CA LYS A 219 2.16 15.60 15.85
C LYS A 219 1.35 16.82 15.38
N VAL A 220 0.03 16.65 15.24
CA VAL A 220 -0.92 17.72 14.91
C VAL A 220 -1.99 17.76 15.99
N GLY A 221 -1.89 18.72 16.92
CA GLY A 221 -2.72 18.72 18.12
C GLY A 221 -2.45 17.49 18.99
N ASN A 222 -3.47 16.67 19.26
CA ASN A 222 -3.30 15.38 19.96
C ASN A 222 -2.96 14.22 19.01
N THR A 223 -3.27 14.37 17.71
CA THR A 223 -3.12 13.33 16.70
C THR A 223 -1.64 13.04 16.41
N LEU A 224 -1.27 11.76 16.38
CA LEU A 224 0.01 11.30 15.86
C LEU A 224 -0.17 10.72 14.45
N ILE A 225 0.53 11.27 13.47
CA ILE A 225 0.56 10.77 12.08
C ILE A 225 1.76 9.85 11.93
N LEU A 226 1.51 8.66 11.38
CA LEU A 226 2.48 7.58 11.21
C LEU A 226 2.41 7.03 9.79
N SER A 227 3.56 6.74 9.19
CA SER A 227 3.64 6.02 7.92
C SER A 227 4.97 5.28 7.78
N THR A 228 5.05 4.41 6.78
CA THR A 228 6.26 3.68 6.42
C THR A 228 6.73 4.10 5.03
N ASP A 229 7.95 3.70 4.72
CA ASP A 229 8.57 3.93 3.42
C ASP A 229 8.10 2.92 2.35
N SER A 230 7.05 2.14 2.65
CA SER A 230 6.37 1.12 1.81
C SER A 230 7.15 -0.18 1.57
N GLY A 231 6.52 -1.14 0.90
CA GLY A 231 7.16 -2.38 0.41
C GLY A 231 7.67 -3.32 1.50
N GLY A 232 7.39 -3.02 2.77
CA GLY A 232 8.02 -3.69 3.90
C GLY A 232 9.49 -3.32 4.11
N ILE A 233 9.96 -2.21 3.51
CA ILE A 233 11.30 -1.66 3.72
C ILE A 233 11.55 -1.44 5.22
N ASP A 234 10.56 -0.86 5.90
CA ASP A 234 10.51 -0.69 7.34
C ASP A 234 9.13 -0.99 7.91
N VAL A 235 9.10 -1.19 9.23
CA VAL A 235 7.89 -1.37 10.03
C VAL A 235 7.91 -0.37 11.18
N GLY A 236 6.84 0.43 11.29
CA GLY A 236 6.66 1.39 12.38
C GLY A 236 6.17 0.71 13.67
N LYS A 237 6.78 1.06 14.81
CA LYS A 237 6.36 0.60 16.14
C LYS A 237 6.21 1.79 17.09
N LEU A 238 4.96 2.11 17.42
CA LEU A 238 4.61 3.11 18.44
C LEU A 238 4.28 2.40 19.77
N VAL A 239 4.93 2.81 20.84
CA VAL A 239 4.64 2.35 22.21
C VAL A 239 4.09 3.53 23.00
N LEU A 240 2.86 3.39 23.49
CA LEU A 240 2.18 4.40 24.30
C LEU A 240 2.16 3.99 25.77
N ASP A 241 2.25 4.99 26.66
CA ASP A 241 1.88 4.85 28.06
C ASP A 241 0.42 5.32 28.21
N TYR A 242 -0.47 4.38 28.53
CA TYR A 242 -1.92 4.59 28.68
C TYR A 242 -2.32 4.36 30.13
N LYS A 243 -3.09 5.29 30.71
CA LYS A 243 -3.46 5.30 32.14
C LYS A 243 -4.98 5.31 32.34
N GLU A 244 -5.69 4.47 31.57
CA GLU A 244 -7.14 4.23 31.69
C GLU A 244 -8.02 5.48 31.61
N LYS A 245 -7.51 6.52 30.94
CA LYS A 245 -8.26 7.74 30.65
C LYS A 245 -8.42 7.84 29.14
N PRO A 246 -9.61 7.60 28.57
CA PRO A 246 -9.81 7.58 27.13
C PRO A 246 -9.23 8.81 26.43
N HIS A 247 -8.58 8.58 25.29
CA HIS A 247 -7.93 9.60 24.45
C HIS A 247 -6.77 10.36 25.15
N ASN A 248 -6.27 9.86 26.30
CA ASN A 248 -5.13 10.44 27.00
C ASN A 248 -3.99 9.40 27.07
N PHE A 249 -2.87 9.73 26.44
CA PHE A 249 -1.68 8.88 26.38
C PHE A 249 -0.42 9.75 26.26
N THR A 250 0.73 9.16 26.53
CA THR A 250 2.04 9.74 26.18
C THR A 250 2.84 8.76 25.34
N VAL A 251 3.72 9.28 24.48
CA VAL A 251 4.62 8.43 23.69
C VAL A 251 5.74 7.94 24.61
N LYS A 252 5.84 6.64 24.81
CA LYS A 252 6.93 5.99 25.55
C LYS A 252 8.12 5.69 24.65
N ASN A 253 7.86 5.22 23.44
CA ASN A 253 8.89 4.96 22.43
C ASN A 253 8.27 4.97 21.03
N PHE A 254 9.06 5.34 20.03
CA PHE A 254 8.73 5.12 18.62
C PHE A 254 9.98 4.68 17.87
N GLU A 255 9.83 3.75 16.92
CA GLU A 255 10.88 3.32 16.01
C GLU A 255 10.26 3.04 14.64
N LEU A 256 10.86 3.59 13.57
CA LEU A 256 10.63 3.13 12.21
C LEU A 256 11.78 2.20 11.84
N LYS A 257 11.54 0.89 11.92
CA LYS A 257 12.61 -0.11 11.87
C LYS A 257 12.77 -0.66 10.45
N THR A 258 13.92 -0.39 9.83
CA THR A 258 14.32 -1.07 8.59
C THR A 258 14.43 -2.59 8.80
N ILE A 259 13.89 -3.35 7.85
CA ILE A 259 13.88 -4.81 7.88
C ILE A 259 14.98 -5.31 6.94
N TYR A 260 16.16 -5.63 7.47
CA TYR A 260 17.20 -6.33 6.71
C TYR A 260 16.96 -7.84 6.78
N ALA A 261 16.88 -8.52 5.62
CA ALA A 261 16.45 -9.92 5.58
C ALA A 261 17.39 -10.86 6.35
N ASP A 262 18.69 -10.55 6.42
CA ASP A 262 19.72 -11.30 7.14
C ASP A 262 19.63 -11.18 8.68
N GLU A 263 18.87 -10.22 9.21
CA GLU A 263 18.64 -10.01 10.64
C GLU A 263 17.42 -10.77 11.18
N TRP A 264 16.61 -11.35 10.29
CA TRP A 264 15.33 -11.97 10.65
C TRP A 264 15.28 -13.45 10.25
N LYS A 265 14.65 -14.24 11.12
CA LYS A 265 14.23 -15.61 10.77
C LYS A 265 12.83 -15.54 10.17
N PRO A 266 12.62 -15.98 8.91
CA PRO A 266 11.31 -15.93 8.29
C PRO A 266 10.32 -16.87 8.97
N ASP A 267 9.10 -16.40 9.21
CA ASP A 267 8.00 -17.24 9.67
C ASP A 267 7.73 -18.37 8.66
N GLN A 268 7.77 -19.60 9.13
CA GLN A 268 7.71 -20.77 8.26
C GLN A 268 6.34 -20.94 7.60
N GLN A 269 5.23 -20.55 8.25
CA GLN A 269 3.89 -20.67 7.68
C GLN A 269 3.70 -19.67 6.55
N THR A 270 4.06 -18.40 6.79
CA THR A 270 4.03 -17.36 5.75
C THR A 270 4.94 -17.74 4.59
N LYS A 271 6.17 -18.19 4.86
CA LYS A 271 7.11 -18.62 3.83
C LYS A 271 6.55 -19.79 3.00
N GLN A 272 5.95 -20.79 3.64
CA GLN A 272 5.40 -21.95 2.94
C GLN A 272 4.28 -21.58 1.97
N VAL A 273 3.41 -20.63 2.33
CA VAL A 273 2.36 -20.14 1.43
C VAL A 273 2.96 -19.38 0.25
N ILE A 274 3.97 -18.53 0.48
CA ILE A 274 4.71 -17.83 -0.58
C ILE A 274 5.37 -18.85 -1.53
N ASP A 275 6.10 -19.83 -1.00
CA ASP A 275 6.79 -20.85 -1.78
C ASP A 275 5.81 -21.66 -2.64
N GLY A 276 4.64 -21.99 -2.10
CA GLY A 276 3.57 -22.69 -2.82
C GLY A 276 3.05 -21.91 -4.02
N TRP A 277 2.86 -20.60 -3.87
CA TRP A 277 2.46 -19.72 -4.96
C TRP A 277 3.56 -19.53 -6.00
N ASN A 278 4.80 -19.32 -5.56
CA ASN A 278 5.95 -19.19 -6.47
C ASN A 278 6.08 -20.44 -7.35
N LYS A 279 6.01 -21.64 -6.75
CA LYS A 279 6.06 -22.91 -7.50
C LYS A 279 4.94 -23.02 -8.55
N LYS A 280 3.73 -22.53 -8.23
CA LYS A 280 2.59 -22.59 -9.15
C LYS A 280 2.75 -21.64 -10.34
N LEU A 281 3.42 -20.52 -10.15
CA LEU A 281 3.61 -19.49 -11.17
C LEU A 281 4.90 -19.67 -11.98
N ASP A 282 5.84 -20.48 -11.47
CA ASP A 282 7.20 -20.66 -11.99
C ASP A 282 7.27 -20.93 -13.50
N GLU A 283 6.43 -21.85 -14.00
CA GLU A 283 6.39 -22.22 -15.42
C GLU A 283 6.16 -21.02 -16.35
N VAL A 284 5.34 -20.07 -15.92
CA VAL A 284 5.04 -18.85 -16.70
C VAL A 284 6.15 -17.81 -16.53
N VAL A 285 6.65 -17.63 -15.31
CA VAL A 285 7.51 -16.47 -15.00
C VAL A 285 8.98 -16.70 -15.28
N GLN A 286 9.44 -17.95 -15.34
CA GLN A 286 10.86 -18.29 -15.55
C GLN A 286 11.34 -18.10 -16.99
N GLN A 287 10.42 -17.97 -17.96
CA GLN A 287 10.77 -17.83 -19.37
C GLN A 287 11.66 -16.60 -19.60
N THR A 288 12.86 -16.82 -20.13
CA THR A 288 13.73 -15.72 -20.61
C THR A 288 13.14 -15.09 -21.86
N VAL A 289 12.98 -13.77 -21.86
CA VAL A 289 12.39 -12.99 -22.96
C VAL A 289 13.36 -11.97 -23.57
N ALA A 290 14.40 -11.57 -22.83
CA ALA A 290 15.39 -10.62 -23.29
C ALA A 290 16.69 -10.74 -22.46
N GLN A 291 17.64 -9.84 -22.69
CA GLN A 291 18.81 -9.64 -21.84
C GLN A 291 19.21 -8.17 -21.81
N SER A 292 19.84 -7.72 -20.72
CA SER A 292 20.43 -6.38 -20.61
C SER A 292 21.86 -6.43 -20.06
N PRO A 293 22.80 -5.63 -20.58
CA PRO A 293 24.17 -5.58 -20.05
C PRO A 293 24.25 -4.88 -18.69
N VAL A 294 23.23 -4.11 -18.31
CA VAL A 294 23.15 -3.33 -17.07
C VAL A 294 21.76 -3.43 -16.45
N GLU A 295 21.63 -3.04 -15.19
CA GLU A 295 20.32 -2.87 -14.56
C GLU A 295 19.53 -1.75 -15.26
N LEU A 296 18.28 -2.04 -15.61
CA LEU A 296 17.36 -1.04 -16.16
C LEU A 296 16.64 -0.33 -15.02
N LYS A 297 16.71 1.01 -15.05
CA LYS A 297 16.22 1.92 -14.01
C LYS A 297 15.00 2.71 -14.46
N ARG A 298 14.32 3.28 -13.48
CA ARG A 298 13.14 4.15 -13.59
C ARG A 298 13.39 5.49 -12.90
N ALA A 299 12.75 6.54 -13.40
CA ALA A 299 12.79 7.88 -12.84
C ALA A 299 11.40 8.51 -12.92
N TYR A 300 11.13 9.47 -12.05
CA TYR A 300 9.83 10.09 -11.88
C TYR A 300 9.78 11.50 -12.48
N GLY A 301 10.84 12.30 -12.30
CA GLY A 301 10.94 13.67 -12.83
C GLY A 301 11.62 13.77 -14.20
N GLU A 302 12.21 12.69 -14.71
CA GLU A 302 12.98 12.67 -15.95
C GLU A 302 12.90 11.31 -16.66
N SER A 303 13.49 11.21 -17.84
CA SER A 303 13.60 9.94 -18.57
C SER A 303 14.59 8.99 -17.89
N ALA A 304 14.28 7.70 -17.94
CA ALA A 304 15.19 6.62 -17.55
C ALA A 304 15.01 5.43 -18.50
N SER A 305 15.94 4.48 -18.45
CA SER A 305 15.98 3.35 -19.40
C SER A 305 14.66 2.57 -19.52
N LEU A 306 13.94 2.32 -18.41
CA LEU A 306 12.67 1.60 -18.45
C LEU A 306 11.53 2.44 -19.05
N GLY A 307 11.53 3.76 -18.80
CA GLY A 307 10.56 4.66 -19.42
C GLY A 307 10.75 4.75 -20.93
N ASN A 308 12.01 4.89 -21.37
CA ASN A 308 12.36 4.88 -22.79
C ASN A 308 11.95 3.55 -23.44
N LEU A 309 12.34 2.42 -22.83
CA LEU A 309 12.01 1.08 -23.32
C LEU A 309 10.49 0.88 -23.45
N ALA A 310 9.71 1.28 -22.44
CA ALA A 310 8.26 1.10 -22.45
C ALA A 310 7.59 1.95 -23.56
N ALA A 311 8.01 3.21 -23.71
CA ALA A 311 7.51 4.06 -24.78
C ALA A 311 7.88 3.50 -26.18
N ASP A 312 9.12 3.07 -26.38
CA ASP A 312 9.56 2.48 -27.64
C ASP A 312 8.79 1.18 -27.96
N ALA A 313 8.53 0.34 -26.96
CA ALA A 313 7.76 -0.89 -27.11
C ALA A 313 6.30 -0.62 -27.50
N LEU A 314 5.66 0.36 -26.86
CA LEU A 314 4.30 0.80 -27.23
C LEU A 314 4.25 1.36 -28.64
N LEU A 315 5.24 2.18 -29.03
CA LEU A 315 5.34 2.75 -30.37
C LEU A 315 5.51 1.65 -31.43
N ALA A 316 6.40 0.69 -31.19
CA ALA A 316 6.61 -0.44 -32.08
C ALA A 316 5.34 -1.30 -32.23
N ALA A 317 4.60 -1.51 -31.13
CA ALA A 317 3.35 -2.27 -31.13
C ALA A 317 2.20 -1.54 -31.85
N ALA A 318 2.14 -0.20 -31.75
CA ALA A 318 1.16 0.62 -32.45
C ALA A 318 1.38 0.66 -33.98
N GLY A 319 2.62 0.47 -34.41
CA GLY A 319 2.99 0.31 -35.81
C GLY A 319 3.36 1.61 -36.52
N LYS A 320 3.82 1.48 -37.76
CA LYS A 320 4.54 2.51 -38.52
C LYS A 320 3.78 3.83 -38.81
N ASN A 321 2.47 3.86 -38.58
CA ASN A 321 1.66 5.07 -38.78
C ASN A 321 1.63 5.94 -37.51
N THR A 322 2.03 5.40 -36.37
CA THR A 322 2.12 6.11 -35.09
C THR A 322 3.44 6.86 -35.00
N GLN A 323 3.40 8.11 -34.54
CA GLN A 323 4.55 9.02 -34.55
C GLN A 323 5.30 9.06 -33.20
N LEU A 324 4.59 8.82 -32.10
CA LEU A 324 5.13 8.84 -30.74
C LEU A 324 4.27 7.96 -29.82
N ALA A 325 4.84 7.54 -28.70
CA ALA A 325 4.11 6.87 -27.63
C ALA A 325 4.42 7.55 -26.29
N LEU A 326 3.42 7.58 -25.41
CA LEU A 326 3.51 8.14 -24.07
C LEU A 326 3.06 7.09 -23.06
N THR A 327 3.75 7.04 -21.93
CA THR A 327 3.37 6.20 -20.79
C THR A 327 3.75 6.91 -19.50
N ASN A 328 3.11 6.55 -18.38
CA ASN A 328 3.26 7.23 -17.11
C ASN A 328 4.34 6.58 -16.24
N SER A 329 5.24 7.38 -15.65
CA SER A 329 6.30 6.89 -14.76
C SER A 329 5.76 6.11 -13.55
N GLY A 330 4.59 6.49 -13.03
CA GLY A 330 3.92 5.78 -11.93
C GLY A 330 3.50 4.34 -12.26
N GLY A 331 3.45 3.99 -13.54
CA GLY A 331 3.17 2.64 -14.03
C GLY A 331 4.38 1.69 -14.03
N ILE A 332 5.59 2.21 -13.73
CA ILE A 332 6.85 1.46 -13.77
C ILE A 332 7.31 1.16 -12.34
N ARG A 333 7.16 -0.09 -11.90
CA ARG A 333 7.10 -0.42 -10.46
C ARG A 333 8.38 -1.02 -9.88
N ASN A 334 9.29 -1.50 -10.73
CA ASN A 334 10.51 -2.15 -10.29
C ASN A 334 11.63 -1.99 -11.30
N GLU A 335 12.87 -2.08 -10.82
CA GLU A 335 14.06 -2.24 -11.65
C GLU A 335 14.04 -3.60 -12.37
N ILE A 336 14.78 -3.70 -13.49
CA ILE A 336 15.06 -5.00 -14.12
C ILE A 336 16.57 -5.26 -13.99
N PRO A 337 17.00 -6.36 -13.33
CA PRO A 337 18.41 -6.68 -13.16
C PRO A 337 19.16 -6.87 -14.49
N ALA A 338 20.49 -6.71 -14.45
CA ALA A 338 21.36 -7.07 -15.56
C ALA A 338 21.35 -8.60 -15.79
N GLY A 339 21.68 -9.01 -17.03
CA GLY A 339 21.69 -10.41 -17.44
C GLY A 339 20.39 -10.82 -18.14
N ALA A 340 19.99 -12.08 -17.95
CA ALA A 340 18.78 -12.62 -18.57
C ALA A 340 17.52 -12.00 -17.93
N ILE A 341 16.65 -11.46 -18.78
CA ILE A 341 15.37 -10.86 -18.39
C ILE A 341 14.29 -11.92 -18.55
N THR A 342 13.55 -12.18 -17.47
CA THR A 342 12.45 -13.14 -17.46
C THR A 342 11.09 -12.48 -17.61
N MET A 343 10.08 -13.26 -18.01
CA MET A 343 8.69 -12.82 -18.05
C MET A 343 8.23 -12.26 -16.69
N GLY A 344 8.59 -12.93 -15.59
CA GLY A 344 8.29 -12.44 -14.24
C GLY A 344 8.92 -11.08 -13.93
N GLY A 345 10.14 -10.83 -14.42
CA GLY A 345 10.80 -9.52 -14.30
C GLY A 345 10.03 -8.43 -15.03
N VAL A 346 9.64 -8.69 -16.29
CA VAL A 346 8.83 -7.74 -17.09
C VAL A 346 7.49 -7.44 -16.41
N ILE A 347 6.76 -8.46 -15.96
CA ILE A 347 5.46 -8.28 -15.28
C ILE A 347 5.62 -7.50 -13.97
N SER A 348 6.67 -7.78 -13.19
CA SER A 348 6.91 -7.06 -11.93
C SER A 348 7.23 -5.58 -12.13
N THR A 349 7.82 -5.23 -13.26
CA THR A 349 8.09 -3.84 -13.65
C THR A 349 6.84 -3.16 -14.24
N PHE A 350 6.02 -3.88 -15.03
CA PHE A 350 4.81 -3.37 -15.69
C PHE A 350 3.57 -4.21 -15.30
N PRO A 351 3.08 -4.12 -14.05
CA PRO A 351 2.12 -5.08 -13.50
C PRO A 351 0.65 -4.81 -13.85
N PHE A 352 0.35 -3.71 -14.53
CA PHE A 352 -1.01 -3.22 -14.73
C PHE A 352 -1.69 -3.85 -15.94
N PRO A 353 -3.00 -4.14 -15.87
CA PRO A 353 -3.80 -4.52 -17.03
C PRO A 353 -4.16 -3.30 -17.90
N ASN A 354 -3.17 -2.46 -18.23
CA ASN A 354 -3.36 -1.28 -19.07
C ASN A 354 -3.15 -1.67 -20.54
N GLU A 355 -4.19 -1.51 -21.35
CA GLU A 355 -4.18 -1.91 -22.77
C GLU A 355 -3.56 -0.84 -23.67
N LEU A 356 -3.03 -1.26 -24.83
CA LEU A 356 -2.54 -0.36 -25.87
C LEU A 356 -3.72 0.45 -26.45
N VAL A 357 -3.56 1.78 -26.52
CA VAL A 357 -4.52 2.69 -27.13
C VAL A 357 -3.80 3.61 -28.12
N THR A 358 -4.38 3.78 -29.31
CA THR A 358 -3.93 4.76 -30.31
C THR A 358 -4.98 5.85 -30.51
N MET A 359 -4.56 7.10 -30.59
CA MET A 359 -5.42 8.26 -30.85
C MET A 359 -4.66 9.36 -31.59
N GLU A 360 -5.40 10.35 -32.10
CA GLU A 360 -4.84 11.57 -32.68
C GLU A 360 -4.97 12.73 -31.68
N LEU A 361 -3.89 13.50 -31.49
CA LEU A 361 -3.83 14.65 -30.61
C LEU A 361 -3.17 15.82 -31.32
N THR A 362 -3.63 17.04 -31.06
CA THR A 362 -2.90 18.25 -31.45
C THR A 362 -1.67 18.44 -30.56
N GLY A 363 -0.68 19.19 -31.04
CA GLY A 363 0.54 19.51 -30.29
C GLY A 363 0.33 20.45 -29.12
#